data_AF-A0A960EBP9-F1
#
_entry.id   AF-A0A960EBP9-F1
#
_cell.length_a   1.000
_cell.length_b   1.000
_cell.length_c   1.000
_cell.angle_alpha   90.00
_cell.angle_beta   90.00
_cell.angle_gamma   90.00
#
_symmetry.space_group_name_H-M   'P 1'
#
loop_
_entity.id
_entity.type
_entity.pdbx_description
1 polymer ?
#
loop_
_entity_poly.entity_id
_entity_poly.type
_entity_poly.pdbx_seq_one_letter_code
_entity_poly.pdbx_strand_id
1 'polypeptide(L)'
;MTFAFAPIEEEARRGDPDMTDTELARRLGVNRRSIDRYRVRGVSAYVADRLCMDQLGVWPGEVYPDWCSARRVIGEHLAQRGVAA
;
A
#
# COMPACT_ATOMS: atom_id res chain seq x y z
N MET A 1 15.88 5.36 -3.43
CA MET A 1 14.70 5.25 -2.55
C MET A 1 13.51 4.97 -3.45
N THR A 2 13.04 3.73 -3.51
CA THR A 2 11.85 3.38 -4.30
C THR A 2 10.63 3.72 -3.45
N PHE A 3 9.83 4.69 -3.89
CA PHE A 3 8.66 5.15 -3.14
C PHE A 3 7.47 4.22 -3.43
N ALA A 4 6.96 3.53 -2.40
CA ALA A 4 6.02 2.42 -2.53
C ALA A 4 4.55 2.82 -2.78
N PHE A 5 4.26 4.01 -3.32
CA PHE A 5 2.87 4.44 -3.52
C PHE A 5 2.34 4.22 -4.95
N ALA A 6 3.17 4.47 -5.97
CA ALA A 6 2.77 4.31 -7.37
C ALA A 6 2.11 2.94 -7.69
N PRO A 7 2.66 1.79 -7.26
CA PRO A 7 2.01 0.50 -7.53
C PRO A 7 0.72 0.29 -6.71
N ILE A 8 0.59 0.87 -5.50
CA ILE A 8 -0.67 0.84 -4.75
C ILE A 8 -1.74 1.63 -5.49
N GLU A 9 -1.36 2.80 -5.99
CA GLU A 9 -2.25 3.64 -6.78
C GLU A 9 -2.70 2.94 -8.06
N GLU A 10 -1.78 2.26 -8.76
CA GLU A 10 -2.09 1.47 -9.95
C GLU A 10 -3.05 0.32 -9.63
N GLU A 11 -2.80 -0.45 -8.57
CA GLU A 11 -3.69 -1.54 -8.16
C GLU A 11 -5.08 -1.02 -7.74
N ALA A 12 -5.13 0.11 -7.03
CA ALA A 12 -6.38 0.76 -6.68
C ALA A 12 -7.20 1.19 -7.92
N ARG A 13 -6.52 1.51 -9.02
CA ARG A 13 -7.10 1.96 -10.30
C ARG A 13 -7.28 0.85 -11.34
N ARG A 14 -6.84 -0.38 -11.06
CA ARG A 14 -6.77 -1.49 -12.04
C ARG A 14 -8.09 -1.81 -12.77
N GLY A 15 -9.23 -1.49 -12.17
CA GLY A 15 -10.57 -1.64 -12.79
C GLY A 15 -11.25 -0.33 -13.20
N ASP A 16 -10.64 0.81 -12.95
CA ASP A 16 -11.15 2.15 -13.26
C ASP A 16 -9.97 3.13 -13.44
N PRO A 17 -9.36 3.16 -14.64
CA PRO A 17 -8.20 4.01 -14.90
C PRO A 17 -8.50 5.51 -14.76
N ASP A 18 -9.74 5.91 -15.05
CA ASP A 18 -10.20 7.31 -15.03
C ASP A 18 -10.68 7.76 -13.64
N MET A 19 -10.50 6.92 -12.60
CA MET A 19 -10.87 7.22 -11.23
C MET A 19 -10.33 8.58 -10.78
N THR A 20 -11.18 9.45 -10.24
CA THR A 20 -10.68 10.75 -9.75
C THR A 20 -9.85 10.58 -8.48
N ASP A 21 -8.96 11.52 -8.18
CA ASP A 21 -8.17 11.50 -6.94
C ASP A 21 -9.03 11.51 -5.67
N THR A 22 -10.22 12.11 -5.74
CA THR A 22 -11.19 12.10 -4.64
C THR A 22 -11.73 10.69 -4.41
N GLU A 23 -12.02 9.96 -5.50
CA GLU A 23 -12.53 8.60 -5.43
C GLU A 23 -11.43 7.61 -5.03
N LEU A 24 -10.21 7.80 -5.53
CA LEU A 24 -9.02 7.07 -5.08
C LEU A 24 -8.80 7.26 -3.57
N ALA A 25 -8.90 8.49 -3.07
CA ALA A 25 -8.74 8.78 -1.66
C ALA A 25 -9.81 8.07 -0.80
N ARG A 26 -11.06 8.06 -1.26
CA ARG A 26 -12.15 7.33 -0.62
C ARG A 26 -11.89 5.82 -0.60
N ARG A 27 -11.51 5.25 -1.74
CA ARG A 27 -11.20 3.82 -1.89
C ARG A 27 -10.05 3.38 -0.99
N LEU A 28 -9.04 4.23 -0.83
CA LEU A 28 -7.90 3.98 0.04
C LEU A 28 -8.14 4.41 1.50
N GLY A 29 -9.33 4.90 1.86
CA GLY A 29 -9.65 5.33 3.22
C GLY A 29 -8.76 6.46 3.74
N VAL A 30 -8.30 7.36 2.86
CA VAL A 30 -7.41 8.49 3.20
C VAL A 30 -7.96 9.82 2.72
N ASN A 31 -7.37 10.91 3.20
CA ASN A 31 -7.67 12.24 2.70
C ASN A 31 -7.03 12.47 1.32
N ARG A 32 -7.68 13.26 0.46
CA ARG A 32 -7.15 13.64 -0.86
C ARG A 32 -5.73 14.23 -0.77
N ARG A 33 -5.47 15.09 0.22
CA ARG A 33 -4.13 15.65 0.46
C ARG A 33 -3.05 14.61 0.78
N SER A 34 -3.44 13.44 1.29
CA SER A 34 -2.52 12.33 1.51
C SER A 34 -2.08 11.72 0.19
N ILE A 35 -2.96 11.62 -0.82
CA ILE A 35 -2.63 11.14 -2.16
C ILE A 35 -1.51 12.01 -2.76
N ASP A 36 -1.68 13.33 -2.75
CA ASP A 36 -0.66 14.27 -3.24
C ASP A 36 0.68 14.07 -2.51
N ARG A 37 0.63 13.91 -1.18
CA ARG A 37 1.83 13.69 -0.36
C ARG A 37 2.48 12.35 -0.69
N TYR A 38 1.72 11.29 -0.90
CA TYR A 38 2.23 9.95 -1.18
C TYR A 38 2.86 9.86 -2.57
N ARG A 39 2.32 10.58 -3.55
CA ARG A 39 2.96 10.70 -4.87
C ARG A 39 4.32 11.39 -4.81
N VAL A 40 4.43 12.46 -4.01
CA VAL A 40 5.67 13.25 -3.92
C VAL A 40 6.72 12.62 -2.99
N ARG A 41 6.29 12.04 -1.86
CA ARG A 41 7.17 11.60 -0.77
C ARG A 41 7.13 10.10 -0.50
N GLY A 42 6.25 9.36 -1.18
CA GLY A 42 5.96 7.96 -0.89
C GLY A 42 5.22 7.74 0.43
N VAL A 43 5.16 6.47 0.82
CA VAL A 43 4.60 5.97 2.07
C VAL A 43 5.61 5.12 2.82
N SER A 44 5.49 5.03 4.15
CA SER A 44 6.22 4.04 4.93
C SER A 44 5.69 2.62 4.66
N ALA A 45 6.51 1.60 4.88
CA ALA A 45 6.12 0.19 4.68
C ALA A 45 4.83 -0.17 5.45
N TYR A 46 4.71 0.26 6.71
CA TYR A 46 3.49 0.05 7.50
C TYR A 46 2.23 0.66 6.85
N VAL A 47 2.34 1.88 6.32
CA VAL A 47 1.20 2.52 5.64
C VAL A 47 0.88 1.80 4.34
N ALA A 48 1.92 1.39 3.60
CA ALA A 48 1.80 0.60 2.38
C ALA A 48 1.04 -0.71 2.64
N ASP A 49 1.50 -1.49 3.63
CA ASP A 49 0.89 -2.75 4.06
C ASP A 49 -0.57 -2.58 4.45
N ARG A 50 -0.87 -1.52 5.23
CA ARG A 50 -2.23 -1.17 5.64
C ARG A 50 -3.12 -0.81 4.45
N LEU A 51 -2.62 -0.03 3.48
CA LEU A 51 -3.38 0.32 2.28
C LEU A 51 -3.68 -0.91 1.43
N CYS A 52 -2.72 -1.82 1.28
CA CYS A 52 -2.91 -3.06 0.54
C CYS A 52 -3.90 -4.01 1.25
N MET A 53 -3.65 -4.34 2.51
CA MET A 53 -4.45 -5.35 3.23
C MET A 53 -5.82 -4.82 3.66
N ASP A 54 -5.87 -3.65 4.27
CA ASP A 54 -7.10 -3.18 4.93
C ASP A 54 -8.03 -2.42 3.97
N GLN A 55 -7.47 -1.78 2.93
CA GLN A 55 -8.25 -0.91 2.04
C GLN A 55 -8.49 -1.52 0.66
N LEU A 56 -7.49 -2.21 0.13
CA LEU A 56 -7.59 -2.87 -1.18
C LEU A 56 -7.89 -4.36 -1.10
N GLY A 57 -7.66 -5.00 0.05
CA GLY A 57 -7.86 -6.44 0.22
C GLY A 57 -6.87 -7.29 -0.59
N VAL A 58 -5.70 -6.74 -0.92
CA VAL A 58 -4.64 -7.39 -1.71
C VAL A 58 -3.39 -7.60 -0.86
N TRP A 59 -2.63 -8.65 -1.15
CA TRP A 59 -1.41 -8.92 -0.42
C TRP A 59 -0.30 -7.94 -0.86
N PRO A 60 0.42 -7.27 0.07
CA PRO A 60 1.32 -6.16 -0.26
C PRO A 60 2.31 -6.41 -1.40
N GLY A 61 2.95 -7.58 -1.49
CA GLY A 61 3.89 -7.83 -2.59
C GLY A 61 3.34 -8.71 -3.71
N GLU A 62 2.02 -8.81 -3.84
CA GLU A 62 1.42 -8.87 -5.19
C GLU A 62 1.46 -7.49 -5.86
N VAL A 63 1.51 -6.42 -5.07
CA VAL A 63 1.56 -5.03 -5.53
C VAL A 63 2.99 -4.54 -5.72
N TYR A 64 3.95 -5.00 -4.90
CA TYR A 64 5.37 -4.57 -4.98
C TYR A 64 6.28 -5.57 -5.70
N PRO A 65 7.06 -5.15 -6.72
CA PRO A 65 8.00 -6.02 -7.43
C PRO A 65 9.32 -6.33 -6.69
N ASP A 66 9.76 -5.53 -5.70
CA ASP A 66 11.05 -5.70 -4.99
C ASP A 66 10.91 -5.92 -3.46
N TRP A 67 10.52 -7.14 -3.09
CA TRP A 67 10.16 -7.56 -1.72
C TRP A 67 11.33 -8.04 -0.80
N CYS A 68 12.60 -7.71 -1.06
CA CYS A 68 13.66 -8.15 -0.13
C CYS A 68 13.57 -7.50 1.26
N SER A 69 12.93 -6.34 1.40
CA SER A 69 12.86 -5.58 2.66
C SER A 69 11.55 -5.78 3.42
N ALA A 70 10.40 -5.81 2.73
CA ALA A 70 9.10 -5.97 3.39
C ALA A 70 8.88 -7.41 3.94
N ARG A 71 9.56 -8.43 3.38
CA ARG A 71 9.37 -9.84 3.77
C ARG A 71 10.04 -10.13 5.11
N ARG A 72 11.15 -9.45 5.40
CA ARG A 72 11.84 -9.51 6.70
C ARG A 72 11.00 -8.82 7.78
N VAL A 73 10.52 -7.61 7.54
CA VAL A 73 9.79 -6.81 8.53
C VAL A 73 8.42 -7.40 8.84
N ILE A 74 7.68 -7.86 7.84
CA ILE A 74 6.36 -8.48 8.04
C ILE A 74 6.53 -9.86 8.71
N GLY A 75 7.52 -10.64 8.29
CA GLY A 75 7.85 -11.92 8.95
C GLY A 75 8.20 -11.76 10.43
N GLU A 76 9.02 -10.76 10.77
CA GLU A 76 9.37 -10.42 12.16
C GLU A 76 8.15 -9.93 12.96
N HIS A 77 7.28 -9.12 12.36
CA HIS A 77 6.09 -8.60 13.04
C HIS A 77 5.03 -9.67 13.30
N LEU A 78 4.81 -10.59 12.35
CA LEU A 78 3.87 -11.72 12.51
C LEU A 78 4.39 -12.73 13.54
N ALA A 79 5.70 -12.99 13.56
CA ALA A 79 6.34 -13.83 14.58
C ALA A 79 6.21 -13.23 16.00
N GLN A 80 6.34 -11.91 16.14
CA GLN A 80 6.16 -11.20 17.43
C GLN A 80 4.72 -11.21 17.94
N ARG A 81 3.73 -11.38 17.05
CA ARG A 81 2.31 -11.40 17.39
C ARG A 81 1.75 -12.81 17.64
N GLY A 82 2.59 -13.85 17.58
CA GLY A 82 2.17 -15.23 17.82
C GLY A 82 1.21 -15.78 16.76
N VAL A 83 1.11 -15.13 15.61
CA VAL A 83 0.33 -15.61 14.46
C VAL A 83 1.32 -16.33 13.55
N ALA A 84 1.74 -17.51 13.99
CA ALA A 84 2.51 -18.43 13.17
C ALA A 84 1.64 -19.67 12.90
N ALA A 85 1.60 -20.09 11.63
CA ALA A 85 1.39 -21.49 11.33
C ALA A 85 2.66 -22.28 11.71
#